data_AF-A0A818CD29-F1
#
_entry.id   AF-A0A818CD29-F1
#
_cell.length_a   1.000
_cell.length_b   1.000
_cell.length_c   1.000
_cell.angle_alpha   90.00
_cell.angle_beta   90.00
_cell.angle_gamma   90.00
#
_symmetry.space_group_name_H-M   'P 1'
#
loop_
_entity.id
_entity.type
_entity.pdbx_description
1 polymer ?
#
loop_
_entity_poly.entity_id
_entity_poly.type
_entity_poly.pdbx_seq_one_letter_code
_entity_poly.pdbx_strand_id
1 'polypeptide(L)'
;MESIRQSYINTVNELNEELLAMKEQYEQIDAEKQFLTNQLENQSIIINQDRDTEQTEKSLDTIDNINHIWKELRNILLLSNEASLEEIIVCIDNLGKENVVLKENEISLTKDLEYISQQLIDVDQQCEQLKQLNKELLLKKSTNSLDDDQLTQDYILLENQYTQLDNANRAWQQFYDNQIDLLKNKFKDYLVFDENLNFDQIIQIIATKFDEQKHLKTNISS
;
A
#
# COMPACT_ATOMS: atom_id res chain seq x y z
N MET A 1 11.79 28.23 -59.27
CA MET A 1 10.44 28.01 -58.71
C MET A 1 10.10 26.52 -58.67
N GLU A 2 10.13 25.80 -59.80
CA GLU A 2 9.80 24.36 -59.86
C GLU A 2 10.68 23.47 -58.97
N SER A 3 11.99 23.71 -58.93
CA SER A 3 12.93 22.95 -58.08
C SER A 3 12.68 23.13 -56.57
N ILE A 4 12.23 24.31 -56.13
CA ILE A 4 11.89 24.57 -54.72
C ILE A 4 10.58 23.86 -54.36
N ARG A 5 9.61 23.89 -55.29
CA ARG A 5 8.33 23.20 -55.12
C ARG A 5 8.51 21.68 -55.03
N GLN A 6 9.38 21.11 -55.87
CA GLN A 6 9.69 19.68 -55.84
C GLN A 6 10.43 19.29 -54.55
N SER A 7 11.36 20.13 -54.08
CA SER A 7 12.03 19.91 -52.80
C SER A 7 11.03 19.90 -51.64
N TYR A 8 10.07 20.82 -51.62
CA TYR A 8 9.04 20.88 -50.57
C TYR A 8 8.12 19.64 -50.59
N ILE A 9 7.71 19.19 -51.78
CA ILE A 9 6.89 17.98 -51.94
C ILE A 9 7.65 16.75 -51.42
N ASN A 10 8.94 16.63 -51.72
CA ASN A 10 9.76 15.52 -51.26
C ASN A 10 9.89 15.52 -49.73
N THR A 11 10.19 16.67 -49.11
CA THR A 11 10.30 16.78 -47.64
C THR A 11 8.97 16.49 -46.94
N VAL A 12 7.84 16.93 -47.49
CA VAL A 12 6.51 16.63 -46.92
C VAL A 12 6.22 15.13 -47.01
N ASN A 13 6.58 14.46 -48.12
CA ASN A 13 6.39 13.02 -48.26
C ASN A 13 7.26 12.23 -47.29
N GLU A 14 8.54 12.60 -47.13
CA GLU A 14 9.46 11.98 -46.16
C GLU A 14 8.93 12.10 -44.73
N LEU A 15 8.51 13.30 -44.33
CA LEU A 15 7.92 13.53 -43.00
C LEU A 15 6.62 12.73 -42.79
N ASN A 16 5.82 12.54 -43.84
CA ASN A 16 4.58 11.79 -43.75
C ASN A 16 4.84 10.27 -43.63
N GLU A 17 5.87 9.75 -44.30
CA GLU A 17 6.32 8.37 -44.12
C GLU A 17 6.89 8.13 -42.72
N GLU A 18 7.69 9.06 -42.20
CA GLU A 18 8.19 9.01 -40.82
C GLU A 18 7.06 9.04 -39.78
N LEU A 19 6.04 9.87 -40.00
CA LEU A 19 4.86 9.96 -39.13
C LEU A 19 4.06 8.64 -39.14
N LEU A 20 3.91 8.01 -40.31
CA LEU A 20 3.24 6.72 -40.45
C LEU A 20 4.00 5.61 -39.72
N ALA A 21 5.32 5.54 -39.91
CA ALA A 21 6.16 4.56 -39.22
C ALA A 21 6.13 4.73 -37.70
N MET A 22 6.17 5.97 -37.22
CA MET A 22 6.08 6.28 -35.79
C MET A 22 4.70 5.93 -35.21
N LYS A 23 3.62 6.10 -35.98
CA LYS A 23 2.27 5.71 -35.57
C LYS A 23 2.15 4.18 -35.43
N GLU A 24 2.68 3.42 -36.38
CA GLU A 24 2.69 1.94 -36.30
C GLU A 24 3.48 1.45 -35.08
N GLN A 25 4.64 2.04 -34.81
CA GLN A 25 5.42 1.71 -33.61
C GLN A 25 4.67 2.01 -32.32
N TYR A 26 3.95 3.13 -32.26
CA TYR A 26 3.15 3.49 -31.10
C TYR A 26 2.00 2.50 -30.89
N GLU A 27 1.30 2.10 -31.95
CA GLU A 27 0.24 1.09 -31.89
C GLU A 27 0.77 -0.27 -31.43
N GLN A 28 1.97 -0.66 -31.87
CA GLN A 28 2.62 -1.89 -31.43
C GLN A 28 2.99 -1.85 -29.94
N ILE A 29 3.54 -0.73 -29.46
CA ILE A 29 3.88 -0.53 -28.05
C ILE A 29 2.62 -0.53 -27.18
N ASP A 30 1.53 0.07 -27.65
CA ASP A 30 0.27 0.09 -26.91
C ASP A 30 -0.34 -1.31 -26.77
N ALA A 31 -0.26 -2.12 -27.84
CA ALA A 31 -0.69 -3.52 -27.80
C ALA A 31 0.16 -4.36 -26.84
N GLU A 32 1.48 -4.18 -26.84
CA GLU A 32 2.40 -4.88 -25.93
C GLU A 32 2.15 -4.48 -24.46
N LYS A 33 1.91 -3.19 -24.21
CA LYS A 33 1.57 -2.68 -22.89
C LYS A 33 0.24 -3.27 -22.38
N GLN A 34 -0.79 -3.36 -23.22
CA GLN A 34 -2.05 -3.99 -22.86
C GLN A 34 -1.86 -5.48 -22.53
N PHE A 35 -1.05 -6.18 -23.32
CA PHE A 35 -0.73 -7.60 -23.07
C PHE A 35 -0.02 -7.81 -21.73
N LEU A 36 1.02 -7.01 -21.44
CA LEU A 36 1.75 -7.07 -20.17
C LEU A 36 0.87 -6.72 -18.96
N THR A 37 -0.01 -5.73 -19.12
CA THR A 37 -0.96 -5.34 -18.06
C THR A 37 -1.89 -6.50 -17.73
N ASN A 38 -2.47 -7.15 -18.74
CA ASN A 38 -3.34 -8.32 -18.55
C ASN A 38 -2.58 -9.52 -17.94
N GLN A 39 -1.30 -9.71 -18.27
CA GLN A 39 -0.49 -10.76 -17.64
C GLN A 39 -0.25 -10.48 -16.16
N LEU A 40 0.12 -9.25 -15.79
CA LEU A 40 0.37 -8.88 -14.42
C LEU A 40 -0.89 -8.94 -13.55
N GLU A 41 -2.04 -8.52 -14.09
CA GLU A 41 -3.32 -8.63 -13.40
C GLU A 41 -3.69 -10.09 -13.12
N ASN A 42 -3.54 -10.98 -14.12
CA ASN A 42 -3.76 -12.41 -13.94
C ASN A 42 -2.78 -13.03 -12.92
N GLN A 43 -1.51 -12.65 -12.95
CA GLN A 43 -0.53 -13.12 -11.96
C GLN A 43 -0.86 -12.64 -10.55
N SER A 44 -1.31 -11.39 -10.40
CA SER A 44 -1.73 -10.84 -9.11
C SER A 44 -2.93 -11.60 -8.55
N ILE A 45 -3.91 -11.95 -9.38
CA ILE A 45 -5.08 -12.74 -8.96
C ILE A 45 -4.65 -14.13 -8.46
N ILE A 46 -3.76 -14.83 -9.18
CA ILE A 46 -3.28 -16.17 -8.78
C ILE A 46 -2.53 -16.10 -7.45
N ILE A 47 -1.59 -15.15 -7.29
CA ILE A 47 -0.79 -15.01 -6.07
C ILE A 47 -1.67 -14.71 -4.85
N ASN A 48 -2.70 -13.87 -5.00
CA ASN A 48 -3.60 -13.54 -3.91
C ASN A 48 -4.48 -14.75 -3.52
N GLN A 49 -4.94 -15.54 -4.49
CA GLN A 49 -5.71 -16.77 -4.21
C GLN A 49 -4.88 -17.85 -3.50
N ASP A 50 -3.62 -18.04 -3.91
CA ASP A 50 -2.71 -19.00 -3.27
C ASP A 50 -2.36 -18.57 -1.84
N ARG A 51 -2.19 -17.26 -1.60
CA ARG A 51 -1.90 -16.73 -0.25
C ARG A 51 -3.09 -16.86 0.69
N ASP A 52 -4.31 -16.58 0.21
CA ASP A 52 -5.53 -16.70 1.03
C ASP A 52 -5.82 -18.15 1.42
N THR A 53 -5.56 -19.11 0.52
CA THR A 53 -5.71 -20.55 0.78
C THR A 53 -4.67 -21.08 1.76
N GLU A 54 -3.40 -20.71 1.62
CA GLU A 54 -2.35 -21.15 2.55
C GLU A 54 -2.55 -20.56 3.97
N GLN A 55 -3.05 -19.33 4.06
CA GLN A 55 -3.28 -18.65 5.32
C GLN A 55 -4.54 -19.14 6.05
N THR A 56 -5.57 -19.57 5.30
CA THR A 56 -6.74 -20.26 5.88
C THR A 56 -6.41 -21.67 6.36
N GLU A 57 -5.60 -22.45 5.64
CA GLU A 57 -5.13 -23.78 6.10
C GLU A 57 -4.30 -23.68 7.40
N LYS A 58 -3.33 -22.76 7.47
CA LYS A 58 -2.56 -22.53 8.71
C LYS A 58 -3.42 -22.10 9.88
N SER A 59 -4.46 -21.31 9.63
CA SER A 59 -5.40 -20.87 10.68
C SER A 59 -6.26 -22.03 11.19
N LEU A 60 -6.70 -22.93 10.32
CA LEU A 60 -7.44 -24.15 10.69
C LEU A 60 -6.60 -25.09 11.56
N ASP A 61 -5.35 -25.38 11.17
CA ASP A 61 -4.42 -26.21 11.96
C ASP A 61 -4.15 -25.60 13.35
N THR A 62 -4.09 -24.27 13.42
CA THR A 62 -3.89 -23.55 14.68
C THR A 62 -5.13 -23.66 15.58
N ILE A 63 -6.34 -23.56 15.02
CA ILE A 63 -7.60 -23.71 15.75
C ILE A 63 -7.76 -25.14 16.28
N ASP A 64 -7.43 -26.16 15.49
CA ASP A 64 -7.51 -27.56 15.91
C ASP A 64 -6.52 -27.88 17.03
N ASN A 65 -5.30 -27.33 16.96
CA ASN A 65 -4.32 -27.42 18.05
C ASN A 65 -4.81 -26.72 19.33
N ILE A 66 -5.38 -25.52 19.22
CA ILE A 66 -5.93 -24.79 20.37
C ILE A 66 -7.08 -25.58 21.01
N ASN A 67 -7.99 -26.13 20.20
CA ASN A 67 -9.11 -26.93 20.68
C ASN A 67 -8.63 -28.22 21.40
N HIS A 68 -7.58 -28.85 20.89
CA HIS A 68 -6.98 -30.02 21.54
C HIS A 68 -6.36 -29.67 22.89
N ILE A 69 -5.59 -28.58 22.97
CA ILE A 69 -4.98 -28.07 24.21
C ILE A 69 -6.08 -27.70 25.23
N TRP A 70 -7.15 -27.05 24.79
CA TRP A 70 -8.28 -26.70 25.67
C TRP A 70 -8.95 -27.94 26.29
N LYS A 71 -9.07 -29.01 25.51
CA LYS A 71 -9.64 -30.28 25.98
C LYS A 71 -8.73 -30.98 26.99
N GLU A 72 -7.42 -30.97 26.76
CA GLU A 72 -6.41 -31.50 27.69
C GLU A 72 -6.39 -30.72 29.00
N LEU A 73 -6.35 -29.39 28.94
CA LEU A 73 -6.38 -28.51 30.11
C LEU A 73 -7.65 -28.71 30.94
N ARG A 74 -8.82 -28.83 30.29
CA ARG A 74 -10.09 -29.10 30.97
C ARG A 74 -10.09 -30.44 31.71
N ASN A 75 -9.47 -31.47 31.14
CA ASN A 75 -9.34 -32.78 31.78
C ASN A 75 -8.39 -32.75 32.98
N ILE A 76 -7.29 -31.99 32.88
CA ILE A 76 -6.33 -31.80 33.98
C ILE A 76 -6.99 -31.03 35.13
N LEU A 77 -7.76 -29.98 34.80
CA LEU A 77 -8.52 -29.16 35.75
C LEU A 77 -9.58 -29.93 36.53
N LEU A 78 -10.22 -30.92 35.91
CA LEU A 78 -11.18 -31.81 36.57
C LEU A 78 -10.53 -32.78 37.58
N LEU A 79 -9.21 -32.94 37.55
CA LEU A 79 -8.46 -33.88 38.39
C LEU A 79 -7.68 -33.19 39.53
N SER A 80 -7.57 -31.87 39.54
CA SER A 80 -6.78 -31.10 40.52
C SER A 80 -7.65 -30.44 41.59
N ASN A 81 -7.28 -30.69 42.86
CA ASN A 81 -7.91 -30.22 44.10
C ASN A 81 -8.24 -28.70 44.11
N GLU A 82 -9.35 -28.35 44.78
CA GLU A 82 -10.12 -27.09 44.65
C GLU A 82 -9.36 -25.76 44.89
N ALA A 83 -8.18 -25.73 45.50
CA ALA A 83 -7.44 -24.48 45.72
C ALA A 83 -6.76 -23.91 44.45
N SER A 84 -6.64 -24.70 43.38
CA SER A 84 -6.01 -24.31 42.10
C SER A 84 -7.01 -23.86 41.02
N LEU A 85 -8.30 -24.14 41.23
CA LEU A 85 -9.36 -23.86 40.26
C LEU A 85 -9.72 -22.37 40.22
N GLU A 86 -9.77 -21.68 41.37
CA GLU A 86 -10.02 -20.23 41.44
C GLU A 86 -8.98 -19.40 40.67
N GLU A 87 -7.70 -19.71 40.82
CA GLU A 87 -6.62 -18.98 40.12
C GLU A 87 -6.69 -19.21 38.61
N ILE A 88 -7.06 -20.43 38.19
CA ILE A 88 -7.23 -20.74 36.77
C ILE A 88 -8.49 -20.06 36.20
N ILE A 89 -9.58 -19.96 36.96
CA ILE A 89 -10.77 -19.19 36.56
C ILE A 89 -10.41 -17.72 36.35
N VAL A 90 -9.63 -17.11 37.25
CA VAL A 90 -9.17 -15.71 37.10
C VAL A 90 -8.30 -15.54 35.86
N CYS A 91 -7.40 -16.48 35.56
CA CYS A 91 -6.61 -16.46 34.33
C CYS A 91 -7.49 -16.59 33.08
N ILE A 92 -8.49 -17.47 33.09
CA ILE A 92 -9.44 -17.64 31.97
C ILE A 92 -10.25 -16.36 31.75
N ASP A 93 -10.70 -15.69 32.81
CA ASP A 93 -11.43 -14.43 32.72
C ASP A 93 -10.56 -13.29 32.16
N ASN A 94 -9.29 -13.24 32.55
CA ASN A 94 -8.34 -12.24 32.02
C ASN A 94 -8.02 -12.50 30.54
N LEU A 95 -7.81 -13.76 30.15
CA LEU A 95 -7.63 -14.13 28.74
C LEU A 95 -8.89 -13.85 27.91
N GLY A 96 -10.07 -14.05 28.48
CA GLY A 96 -11.34 -13.69 27.86
C GLY A 96 -11.44 -12.18 27.58
N LYS A 97 -11.04 -11.35 28.54
CA LYS A 97 -11.00 -9.88 28.38
C LYS A 97 -9.97 -9.44 27.34
N GLU A 98 -8.76 -10.00 27.37
CA GLU A 98 -7.73 -9.71 26.37
C GLU A 98 -8.18 -10.09 24.96
N ASN A 99 -8.88 -11.21 24.80
CA ASN A 99 -9.43 -11.65 23.51
C ASN A 99 -10.52 -10.69 22.98
N VAL A 100 -11.35 -10.13 23.85
CA VAL A 100 -12.33 -9.08 23.46
C VAL A 100 -11.60 -7.84 22.95
N VAL A 101 -10.58 -7.36 23.65
CA VAL A 101 -9.79 -6.19 23.24
C VAL A 101 -9.07 -6.44 21.89
N LEU A 102 -8.54 -7.65 21.69
CA LEU A 102 -7.92 -8.02 20.42
C LEU A 102 -8.91 -8.00 19.25
N LYS A 103 -10.13 -8.52 19.45
CA LYS A 103 -11.20 -8.44 18.44
C LYS A 103 -11.63 -7.01 18.13
N GLU A 104 -11.72 -6.15 19.14
CA GLU A 104 -12.04 -4.73 18.92
C GLU A 104 -10.94 -4.03 18.11
N ASN A 105 -9.67 -4.33 18.39
CA ASN A 105 -8.54 -3.81 17.63
C ASN A 105 -8.52 -4.33 16.19
N GLU A 106 -8.82 -5.62 15.98
CA GLU A 106 -8.92 -6.23 14.65
C GLU A 106 -10.01 -5.54 13.79
N ILE A 107 -11.18 -5.28 14.38
CA ILE A 107 -12.27 -4.54 13.72
C ILE A 107 -11.84 -3.11 13.39
N SER A 108 -11.14 -2.43 14.30
CA SER A 108 -10.63 -1.07 14.05
C SER A 108 -9.64 -1.05 12.89
N LEU A 109 -8.67 -1.95 12.90
CA LEU A 109 -7.65 -2.08 11.85
C LEU A 109 -8.27 -2.40 10.49
N THR A 110 -9.32 -3.23 10.47
CA THR A 110 -10.03 -3.58 9.23
C THR A 110 -10.68 -2.34 8.61
N LYS A 111 -11.32 -1.50 9.43
CA LYS A 111 -11.91 -0.23 8.96
C LYS A 111 -10.85 0.74 8.44
N ASP A 112 -9.71 0.83 9.13
CA ASP A 112 -8.61 1.70 8.70
C ASP A 112 -8.04 1.23 7.36
N LEU A 113 -7.91 -0.08 7.14
CA LEU A 113 -7.48 -0.67 5.86
C LEU A 113 -8.48 -0.44 4.73
N GLU A 114 -9.78 -0.55 5.00
CA GLU A 114 -10.82 -0.22 4.01
C GLU A 114 -10.75 1.26 3.61
N TYR A 115 -10.57 2.16 4.58
CA TYR A 115 -10.44 3.59 4.33
C TYR A 115 -9.21 3.92 3.46
N ILE A 116 -8.06 3.32 3.77
CA ILE A 116 -6.81 3.51 3.00
C ILE A 116 -6.98 2.96 1.58
N SER A 117 -7.60 1.78 1.43
CA SER A 117 -7.85 1.17 0.12
C SER A 117 -8.72 2.07 -0.75
N GLN A 118 -9.72 2.71 -0.17
CA GLN A 118 -10.57 3.67 -0.89
C GLN A 118 -9.78 4.92 -1.33
N GLN A 119 -8.91 5.47 -0.47
CA GLN A 119 -8.07 6.60 -0.87
C GLN A 119 -7.11 6.26 -2.01
N LEU A 120 -6.56 5.04 -2.04
CA LEU A 120 -5.70 4.56 -3.13
C LEU A 120 -6.45 4.50 -4.47
N ILE A 121 -7.69 4.02 -4.46
CA ILE A 121 -8.55 4.01 -5.65
C ILE A 121 -8.78 5.43 -6.18
N ASP A 122 -9.04 6.39 -5.28
CA ASP A 122 -9.27 7.78 -5.68
C ASP A 122 -8.01 8.42 -6.30
N VAL A 123 -6.82 8.12 -5.77
CA VAL A 123 -5.54 8.59 -6.33
C VAL A 123 -5.27 7.98 -7.71
N ASP A 124 -5.55 6.69 -7.90
CA ASP A 124 -5.39 6.04 -9.21
C ASP A 124 -6.32 6.66 -10.27
N GLN A 125 -7.56 6.97 -9.91
CA GLN A 125 -8.49 7.67 -10.79
C GLN A 125 -7.98 9.06 -11.19
N GLN A 126 -7.42 9.81 -10.23
CA GLN A 126 -6.82 11.13 -10.51
C GLN A 126 -5.61 11.02 -11.44
N CYS A 127 -4.77 10.00 -11.28
CA CYS A 127 -3.64 9.73 -12.16
C CYS A 127 -4.08 9.47 -13.61
N GLU A 128 -5.15 8.69 -13.81
CA GLU A 128 -5.69 8.44 -15.16
C GLU A 128 -6.29 9.70 -15.80
N GLN A 129 -6.97 10.54 -15.01
CA GLN A 129 -7.46 11.84 -15.50
C GLN A 129 -6.30 12.76 -15.96
N LEU A 130 -5.21 12.81 -15.20
CA LEU A 130 -4.01 13.58 -15.58
C LEU A 130 -3.34 13.04 -16.84
N LYS A 131 -3.28 11.72 -17.03
CA LYS A 131 -2.75 11.11 -18.26
C LYS A 131 -3.58 11.49 -19.48
N GLN A 132 -4.92 11.50 -19.36
CA GLN A 132 -5.80 11.92 -20.44
C GLN A 132 -5.61 13.41 -20.78
N LEU A 133 -5.56 14.29 -19.78
CA LEU A 133 -5.34 15.71 -19.98
C LEU A 133 -4.00 16.00 -20.67
N ASN A 134 -2.94 15.28 -20.27
CA ASN A 134 -1.61 15.43 -20.88
C ASN A 134 -1.60 14.97 -22.35
N LYS A 135 -2.36 13.90 -22.67
CA LYS A 135 -2.55 13.44 -24.05
C LYS A 135 -3.28 14.49 -24.90
N GLU A 136 -4.30 15.15 -24.35
CA GLU A 136 -5.01 16.24 -25.04
C GLU A 136 -4.14 17.47 -25.28
N LEU A 137 -3.32 17.87 -24.30
CA LEU A 137 -2.34 18.95 -24.44
C LEU A 137 -1.30 18.66 -25.53
N LEU A 138 -0.78 17.43 -25.58
CA LEU A 138 0.16 17.00 -26.62
C LEU A 138 -0.48 17.05 -28.03
N LEU A 139 -1.75 16.69 -28.12
CA LEU A 139 -2.51 16.69 -29.36
C LEU A 139 -2.81 18.11 -29.85
N LYS A 140 -3.17 19.03 -28.93
CA LYS A 140 -3.35 20.46 -29.21
C LYS A 140 -2.05 21.13 -29.66
N LYS A 141 -0.92 20.80 -29.02
CA LYS A 141 0.41 21.29 -29.40
C LYS A 141 0.81 20.89 -30.83
N SER A 142 0.28 19.77 -31.32
CA SER A 142 0.60 19.24 -32.65
C SER A 142 -0.28 19.82 -33.78
N THR A 143 -1.37 20.55 -33.48
CA THR A 143 -2.41 20.83 -34.49
C THR A 143 -2.66 22.27 -34.91
N ASN A 144 -2.22 23.36 -34.24
CA ASN A 144 -2.30 24.73 -34.80
C ASN A 144 -1.45 25.76 -34.01
N SER A 145 -1.12 26.88 -34.67
CA SER A 145 -0.33 28.00 -34.12
C SER A 145 -0.83 28.47 -32.75
N LEU A 146 0.06 28.40 -31.75
CA LEU A 146 -0.20 28.84 -30.38
C LEU A 146 -0.50 30.34 -30.31
N ASP A 147 -1.71 30.66 -29.85
CA ASP A 147 -2.06 31.99 -29.35
C ASP A 147 -1.45 32.13 -27.96
N ASP A 148 -0.64 33.17 -27.71
CA ASP A 148 0.15 33.36 -26.47
C ASP A 148 -0.71 33.33 -25.19
N ASP A 149 -1.99 33.67 -25.31
CA ASP A 149 -2.95 33.66 -24.21
C ASP A 149 -3.27 32.24 -23.72
N GLN A 150 -3.33 31.24 -24.61
CA GLN A 150 -3.61 29.86 -24.23
C GLN A 150 -2.40 29.21 -23.54
N LEU A 151 -1.18 29.49 -24.02
CA LEU A 151 0.05 29.03 -23.38
C LEU A 151 0.19 29.61 -21.96
N THR A 152 -0.22 30.86 -21.79
CA THR A 152 -0.23 31.53 -20.48
C THR A 152 -1.22 30.87 -19.51
N GLN A 153 -2.42 30.51 -19.99
CA GLN A 153 -3.40 29.79 -19.17
C GLN A 153 -2.92 28.38 -18.80
N ASP A 154 -2.32 27.66 -19.74
CA ASP A 154 -1.79 26.31 -19.50
C ASP A 154 -0.61 26.34 -18.51
N TYR A 155 0.23 27.39 -18.55
CA TYR A 155 1.30 27.60 -17.58
C TYR A 155 0.77 27.88 -16.17
N ILE A 156 -0.22 28.75 -16.03
CA ILE A 156 -0.87 29.06 -14.75
C ILE A 156 -1.53 27.81 -14.16
N LEU A 157 -2.20 27.01 -14.99
CA LEU A 157 -2.80 25.76 -14.55
C LEU A 157 -1.75 24.77 -14.03
N LEU A 158 -0.65 24.62 -14.77
CA LEU A 158 0.45 23.74 -14.40
C LEU A 158 1.13 24.20 -13.09
N GLU A 159 1.37 25.49 -12.92
CA GLU A 159 1.92 26.08 -11.69
C GLU A 159 1.02 25.84 -10.48
N ASN A 160 -0.30 25.97 -10.65
CA ASN A 160 -1.27 25.65 -9.61
C ASN A 160 -1.25 24.16 -9.23
N GLN A 161 -1.13 23.26 -10.22
CA GLN A 161 -1.03 21.83 -9.97
C GLN A 161 0.25 21.46 -9.23
N TYR A 162 1.40 22.04 -9.61
CA TYR A 162 2.65 21.85 -8.87
C TYR A 162 2.54 22.33 -7.42
N THR A 163 1.88 23.46 -7.19
CA THR A 163 1.65 23.99 -5.84
C THR A 163 0.76 23.06 -5.01
N GLN A 164 -0.30 22.51 -5.60
CA GLN A 164 -1.17 21.54 -4.92
C GLN A 164 -0.40 20.26 -4.56
N LEU A 165 0.45 19.77 -5.46
CA LEU A 165 1.27 18.58 -5.21
C LEU A 165 2.32 18.83 -4.12
N ASP A 166 2.97 20.00 -4.09
CA ASP A 166 3.90 20.36 -3.00
C ASP A 166 3.18 20.41 -1.65
N ASN A 167 2.00 21.01 -1.60
CA ASN A 167 1.18 21.07 -0.40
C ASN A 167 0.76 19.67 0.08
N ALA A 168 0.35 18.79 -0.84
CA ALA A 168 0.00 17.41 -0.51
C ALA A 168 1.21 16.64 0.04
N ASN A 169 2.39 16.78 -0.59
CA ASN A 169 3.63 16.15 -0.11
C ASN A 169 4.02 16.64 1.29
N ARG A 170 3.92 17.94 1.55
CA ARG A 170 4.18 18.51 2.89
C ARG A 170 3.21 17.96 3.93
N ALA A 171 1.92 17.87 3.61
CA ALA A 171 0.92 17.31 4.52
C ALA A 171 1.20 15.84 4.84
N TRP A 172 1.63 15.07 3.84
CA TRP A 172 2.03 13.67 4.01
C TRP A 172 3.25 13.52 4.91
N GLN A 173 4.29 14.35 4.71
CA GLN A 173 5.47 14.37 5.58
C GLN A 173 5.09 14.69 7.03
N GLN A 174 4.26 15.72 7.25
CA GLN A 174 3.79 16.07 8.59
C GLN A 174 2.99 14.94 9.24
N PHE A 175 2.13 14.25 8.48
CA PHE A 175 1.42 13.09 8.98
C PHE A 175 2.38 11.96 9.39
N TYR A 176 3.35 11.63 8.53
CA TYR A 176 4.35 10.61 8.78
C TYR A 176 5.18 10.91 10.05
N ASP A 177 5.66 12.14 10.19
CA ASP A 177 6.42 12.60 11.36
C ASP A 177 5.57 12.51 12.65
N ASN A 178 4.30 12.94 12.58
CA ASN A 178 3.37 12.82 13.71
C ASN A 178 3.14 11.36 14.12
N GLN A 179 3.04 10.42 13.16
CA GLN A 179 2.89 9.00 13.48
C GLN A 179 4.14 8.45 14.16
N ILE A 180 5.33 8.83 13.71
CA ILE A 180 6.60 8.47 14.37
C ILE A 180 6.61 8.96 15.82
N ASP A 181 6.25 10.22 16.05
CA ASP A 181 6.24 10.81 17.40
C ASP A 181 5.20 10.16 18.32
N LEU A 182 4.01 9.87 17.80
CA LEU A 182 2.99 9.13 18.54
C LEU A 182 3.49 7.75 18.97
N LEU A 183 4.18 7.04 18.08
CA LEU A 183 4.69 5.71 18.32
C LEU A 183 5.83 5.74 19.35
N LYS A 184 6.79 6.67 19.18
CA LYS A 184 7.86 6.92 20.17
C LYS A 184 7.27 7.23 21.55
N ASN A 185 6.27 8.12 21.64
CA ASN A 185 5.64 8.50 22.90
C ASN A 185 4.91 7.33 23.58
N LYS A 186 4.15 6.51 22.82
CA LYS A 186 3.44 5.35 23.37
C LYS A 186 4.38 4.32 24.00
N PHE A 187 5.57 4.14 23.42
CA PHE A 187 6.54 3.15 23.87
C PHE A 187 7.66 3.73 24.75
N LYS A 188 7.64 5.04 25.03
CA LYS A 188 8.70 5.75 25.76
C LYS A 188 8.99 5.18 27.15
N ASP A 189 7.96 4.65 27.82
CA ASP A 189 8.09 4.06 29.16
C ASP A 189 8.68 2.64 29.13
N TYR A 190 8.78 2.03 27.95
CA TYR A 190 9.21 0.65 27.76
C TYR A 190 10.50 0.52 26.94
N LEU A 191 10.79 1.51 26.09
CA LEU A 191 11.89 1.52 25.13
C LEU A 191 12.51 2.90 25.03
N VAL A 192 13.85 2.93 24.89
CA VAL A 192 14.58 4.17 24.58
C VAL A 192 14.75 4.25 23.07
N PHE A 193 14.15 5.27 22.46
CA PHE A 193 14.32 5.56 21.04
C PHE A 193 15.25 6.76 20.86
N ASP A 194 16.16 6.67 19.89
CA ASP A 194 16.92 7.82 19.40
C ASP A 194 15.99 8.73 18.56
N GLU A 195 16.21 10.05 18.65
CA GLU A 195 15.41 11.07 17.96
C GLU A 195 15.43 10.88 16.44
N ASN A 196 16.53 10.36 15.89
CA ASN A 196 16.74 10.25 14.43
C ASN A 196 16.27 8.92 13.79
N LEU A 197 15.59 8.06 14.54
CA LEU A 197 15.13 6.78 14.00
C LEU A 197 13.92 6.96 13.08
N ASN A 198 13.97 6.31 11.91
CA ASN A 198 12.84 6.21 11.00
C ASN A 198 11.85 5.12 11.44
N PHE A 199 10.67 5.09 10.82
CA PHE A 199 9.59 4.19 11.21
C PHE A 199 10.00 2.71 11.20
N ASP A 200 10.67 2.24 10.14
CA ASP A 200 11.09 0.84 10.01
C ASP A 200 12.07 0.42 11.11
N GLN A 201 13.01 1.30 11.46
CA GLN A 201 13.97 1.07 12.53
C GLN A 201 13.29 1.00 13.90
N ILE A 202 12.29 1.87 14.14
CA ILE A 202 11.50 1.84 15.38
C ILE A 202 10.74 0.52 15.50
N ILE A 203 10.11 0.06 14.41
CA ILE A 203 9.39 -1.21 14.37
C ILE A 203 10.33 -2.39 14.61
N GLN A 204 11.54 -2.39 14.03
CA GLN A 204 12.53 -3.44 14.29
C GLN A 204 12.99 -3.49 15.75
N ILE A 205 13.17 -2.34 16.40
CA ILE A 205 13.53 -2.28 17.82
C ILE A 205 12.41 -2.88 18.67
N ILE A 206 11.15 -2.53 18.37
CA ILE A 206 9.99 -3.07 19.08
C ILE A 206 9.90 -4.60 18.88
N ALA A 207 10.01 -5.08 17.64
CA ALA A 207 9.95 -6.50 17.33
C ALA A 207 11.05 -7.29 18.05
N THR A 208 12.29 -6.79 18.00
CA THR A 208 13.42 -7.40 18.70
C THR A 208 13.18 -7.48 20.20
N LYS A 209 12.63 -6.42 20.81
CA LYS A 209 12.34 -6.44 22.25
C LYS A 209 11.21 -7.40 22.63
N PHE A 210 10.21 -7.55 21.78
CA PHE A 210 9.16 -8.54 21.97
C PHE A 210 9.71 -9.98 21.90
N ASP A 211 10.60 -10.26 20.95
CA ASP A 211 11.24 -11.57 20.84
C ASP A 211 12.12 -11.88 22.06
N GLU A 212 12.90 -10.91 22.54
CA GLU A 212 13.69 -11.06 23.78
C GLU A 212 12.81 -11.39 25.00
N GLN A 213 11.68 -10.70 25.17
CA GLN A 213 10.74 -10.99 26.26
C GLN A 213 10.09 -12.36 26.14
N LYS A 214 9.79 -12.81 24.92
CA LYS A 214 9.23 -14.14 24.63
C LYS A 214 10.22 -15.25 25.00
N HIS A 215 11.51 -15.06 24.69
CA HIS A 215 12.58 -15.98 25.06
C HIS A 215 12.84 -16.03 26.58
N LEU A 216 12.72 -14.89 27.27
CA LEU A 216 12.82 -14.84 28.74
C LEU A 216 11.68 -15.61 29.43
N LYS A 217 10.44 -15.52 28.92
CA LYS A 217 9.30 -16.29 29.47
C LYS A 217 9.43 -17.80 29.26
N THR A 218 9.99 -18.24 28.13
CA THR A 218 10.18 -19.68 27.84
C THR A 218 11.24 -20.33 28.73
N ASN A 219 12.30 -19.58 29.09
CA ASN A 219 13.35 -20.07 29.99
C ASN A 219 12.95 -20.08 31.48
N ILE A 220 11.93 -19.32 31.89
CA ILE A 220 11.41 -19.33 33.27
C ILE A 220 10.36 -20.43 33.47
N SER A 221 9.79 -20.98 32.39
CA SER A 221 8.82 -22.07 32.40
C SER A 221 9.41 -23.47 32.14
N SER A 222 10.74 -23.61 32.12
CA SER A 222 11.47 -24.90 32.12
C SER A 222 12.13 -25.14 33.46
#